data_AF-A0A840PZA9-F1
#
_entry.id   AF-A0A840PZA9-F1
#
_cell.length_a   1.000
_cell.length_b   1.000
_cell.length_c   1.000
_cell.angle_alpha   90.00
_cell.angle_beta   90.00
_cell.angle_gamma   90.00
#
_symmetry.space_group_name_H-M   'P 1'
#
loop_
_entity.id
_entity.type
_entity.pdbx_description
1 polymer ?
#
loop_
_entity_poly.entity_id
_entity_poly.type
_entity_poly.pdbx_seq_one_letter_code
_entity_poly.pdbx_strand_id
1 'polypeptide(L)'
;MTVAHPEVVSMNFRHQPDDATEAVEIPPALGRAMASYRTLLDELEAGRIDDATFRRRALRIGLIVREHDAWILDLSTERWWRYDGVALSSLRFDENEG
;
A
#
# COMPACT_ATOMS: atom_id res chain seq x y z
N MET A 1 -31.80 -21.38 20.99
CA MET A 1 -31.81 -19.92 20.75
C MET A 1 -30.95 -19.67 19.52
N THR A 2 -31.57 -19.49 18.36
CA THR A 2 -30.88 -19.42 17.05
C THR A 2 -30.49 -17.98 16.78
N VAL A 3 -29.19 -17.71 16.62
CA VAL A 3 -28.69 -16.39 16.22
C VAL A 3 -28.95 -16.22 14.73
N ALA A 4 -29.75 -15.22 14.37
CA ALA A 4 -29.94 -14.81 12.99
C ALA A 4 -28.60 -14.35 12.42
N HIS A 5 -28.14 -14.96 11.34
CA HIS A 5 -26.97 -14.50 10.60
C HIS A 5 -27.38 -13.24 9.82
N PRO A 6 -26.61 -12.14 9.89
CA PRO A 6 -26.91 -10.97 9.07
C PRO A 6 -26.82 -11.36 7.59
N GLU A 7 -27.85 -11.04 6.80
CA GLU A 7 -27.80 -11.19 5.35
C GLU A 7 -26.65 -10.32 4.81
N VAL A 8 -25.70 -10.98 4.14
CA VAL A 8 -24.66 -10.28 3.37
C VAL A 8 -25.34 -9.70 2.14
N VAL A 9 -25.71 -8.42 2.20
CA VAL A 9 -26.23 -7.70 1.03
C VAL A 9 -25.13 -7.71 -0.03
N SER A 10 -25.31 -8.53 -1.06
CA SER A 10 -24.43 -8.54 -2.22
C SER A 10 -24.66 -7.26 -3.02
N MET A 11 -23.85 -6.24 -2.73
CA MET A 11 -23.83 -5.01 -3.51
C MET A 11 -23.04 -5.25 -4.79
N ASN A 12 -23.74 -5.38 -5.91
CA ASN A 12 -23.13 -5.51 -7.24
C ASN A 12 -22.65 -4.14 -7.73
N PHE A 13 -21.48 -3.71 -7.30
CA PHE A 13 -20.81 -2.54 -7.86
C PHE A 13 -19.97 -2.95 -9.07
N ARG A 14 -20.44 -2.66 -10.29
CA ARG A 14 -19.56 -2.65 -11.46
C ARG A 14 -18.78 -1.35 -11.46
N HIS A 15 -17.56 -1.38 -10.94
CA HIS A 15 -16.58 -0.37 -11.31
C HIS A 15 -15.83 -0.88 -12.53
N GLN A 16 -16.05 -0.24 -13.67
CA GLN A 16 -15.15 -0.36 -14.80
C GLN A 16 -13.99 0.59 -14.46
N PRO A 17 -12.75 0.08 -14.27
CA PRO A 17 -11.61 0.99 -14.15
C PRO A 17 -11.67 1.87 -15.39
N ASP A 18 -11.66 3.18 -15.19
CA ASP A 18 -11.68 4.10 -16.31
C ASP A 18 -10.48 3.72 -17.19
N ASP A 19 -10.75 3.23 -18.40
CA ASP A 19 -9.76 2.70 -19.36
C ASP A 19 -8.87 3.83 -19.91
N ALA A 20 -9.04 5.04 -19.36
CA ALA A 20 -8.12 6.14 -19.50
C ALA A 20 -6.86 5.81 -18.71
N THR A 21 -5.78 5.60 -19.44
CA THR A 21 -4.40 5.70 -18.97
C THR A 21 -4.15 7.13 -18.47
N GLU A 22 -4.84 7.59 -17.42
CA GLU A 22 -4.34 8.68 -16.61
C GLU A 22 -3.06 8.15 -15.99
N ALA A 23 -1.94 8.74 -16.41
CA ALA A 23 -0.64 8.45 -15.82
C ALA A 23 -0.80 8.62 -14.30
N VAL A 24 -0.75 7.51 -13.56
CA VAL A 24 -0.89 7.52 -12.11
C VAL A 24 0.20 8.43 -11.57
N GLU A 25 -0.19 9.59 -11.06
CA GLU A 25 0.76 10.51 -10.45
C GLU A 25 1.35 9.83 -9.21
N ILE A 26 2.65 9.54 -9.28
CA ILE A 26 3.36 8.94 -8.16
C ILE A 26 3.50 9.99 -7.06
N PRO A 27 2.93 9.78 -5.86
CA PRO A 27 2.96 10.81 -4.84
C PRO A 27 4.40 11.08 -4.39
N PRO A 28 4.82 12.34 -4.19
CA PRO A 28 6.18 12.66 -3.70
C PRO A 28 6.54 11.99 -2.37
N ALA A 29 5.52 11.68 -1.55
CA ALA A 29 5.66 10.93 -0.30
C ALA A 29 6.21 9.51 -0.52
N LEU A 30 6.02 8.93 -1.71
CA LEU A 30 6.45 7.57 -2.02
C LEU A 30 7.97 7.43 -2.02
N GLY A 31 8.68 8.35 -2.70
CA GLY A 31 10.15 8.32 -2.70
C GLY A 31 10.74 8.46 -1.30
N ARG A 32 10.12 9.30 -0.45
CA ARG A 32 10.50 9.43 0.97
C ARG A 32 10.22 8.15 1.76
N ALA A 33 9.09 7.49 1.49
CA ALA A 33 8.75 6.22 2.11
C ALA A 33 9.76 5.13 1.71
N MET A 34 10.13 5.02 0.44
CA MET A 34 11.14 4.06 -0.02
C MET A 34 12.51 4.30 0.63
N ALA A 35 12.96 5.56 0.69
CA ALA A 35 14.22 5.90 1.37
C ALA A 35 14.18 5.54 2.87
N SER A 36 13.07 5.85 3.54
CA SER A 36 12.87 5.53 4.96
C SER A 36 12.82 4.02 5.20
N TYR A 37 12.23 3.26 4.27
CA TYR A 37 12.19 1.81 4.34
C TYR A 37 13.58 1.18 4.17
N ARG A 38 14.41 1.69 3.24
CA ARG A 38 15.81 1.27 3.08
C ARG A 38 16.60 1.48 4.38
N THR A 39 16.52 2.67 4.97
CA THR A 39 17.17 2.93 6.28
C THR A 39 16.65 2.00 7.38
N LEU A 40 15.36 1.66 7.37
CA LEU A 40 14.78 0.75 8.35
C LEU A 40 15.30 -0.69 8.20
N LEU A 41 15.54 -1.15 6.96
CA LEU A 41 16.22 -2.41 6.70
C LEU A 41 17.66 -2.38 7.19
N ASP A 42 18.41 -1.31 6.92
CA ASP A 42 19.79 -1.14 7.42
C ASP A 42 19.86 -1.15 8.96
N GLU A 43 18.82 -0.65 9.66
CA GLU A 43 18.72 -0.75 11.12
C GLU A 43 18.47 -2.18 11.59
N LEU A 44 17.62 -2.93 10.89
CA LEU A 44 17.31 -4.32 11.22
C LEU A 44 18.52 -5.23 10.99
N GLU A 45 19.19 -5.10 9.84
CA GLU A 45 20.39 -5.86 9.49
C GLU A 45 21.56 -5.60 10.46
N ALA A 46 21.71 -4.37 10.93
CA ALA A 46 22.69 -4.01 11.94
C ALA A 46 22.31 -4.47 13.37
N GLY A 47 21.14 -5.12 13.55
CA GLY A 47 20.65 -5.55 14.85
C GLY A 47 20.27 -4.40 15.80
N ARG A 48 20.05 -3.19 15.27
CA ARG A 48 19.69 -2.00 16.06
C ARG A 48 18.21 -1.97 16.44
N ILE A 49 17.37 -2.68 15.69
CA ILE A 49 15.95 -2.91 15.97
C ILE A 49 15.62 -4.39 15.80
N ASP A 50 14.56 -4.83 16.48
CA ASP A 50 14.00 -6.16 16.32
C ASP A 50 12.89 -6.21 15.26
N ASP A 51 12.49 -7.41 14.86
CA ASP A 51 11.42 -7.65 13.88
C ASP A 51 10.09 -6.98 14.28
N ALA A 52 9.78 -6.95 15.58
CA ALA A 52 8.55 -6.34 16.08
C ALA A 52 8.57 -4.81 15.90
N THR A 53 9.70 -4.17 16.19
CA THR A 53 9.92 -2.74 15.96
C THR A 53 9.96 -2.42 14.48
N PHE A 54 10.61 -3.26 13.69
CA PHE A 54 10.61 -3.17 12.23
C PHE A 54 9.18 -3.15 11.70
N ARG A 55 8.35 -4.17 11.99
CA ARG A 55 6.96 -4.27 11.49
C ARG A 55 6.11 -3.04 11.87
N ARG A 56 6.23 -2.56 13.11
CA ARG A 56 5.50 -1.38 13.59
C ARG A 56 5.93 -0.08 12.88
N ARG A 57 7.21 0.07 12.56
CA ARG A 57 7.74 1.24 11.83
C ARG A 57 7.43 1.14 10.33
N ALA A 58 7.63 -0.04 9.74
CA ALA A 58 7.34 -0.34 8.34
C ALA A 58 5.87 -0.09 8.00
N LEU A 59 4.92 -0.47 8.88
CA LEU A 59 3.49 -0.19 8.68
C LEU A 59 3.21 1.31 8.48
N ARG A 60 3.84 2.18 9.29
CA ARG A 60 3.63 3.63 9.21
C ARG A 60 4.29 4.26 7.98
N ILE A 61 5.41 3.69 7.53
CA ILE A 61 6.13 4.13 6.33
C ILE A 61 5.39 3.67 5.07
N GLY A 62 4.89 2.44 5.08
CA GLY A 62 4.24 1.78 3.96
C GLY A 62 2.77 2.18 3.75
N LEU A 63 2.22 3.09 4.55
CA LEU A 63 0.85 3.57 4.41
C LEU A 63 0.86 5.09 4.15
N ILE A 64 0.40 5.50 2.97
CA ILE A 64 0.25 6.91 2.61
C ILE A 64 -1.23 7.15 2.33
N VAL A 65 -1.88 7.98 3.13
CA VAL A 65 -3.27 8.38 2.92
C VAL A 65 -3.29 9.83 2.43
N ARG A 66 -3.97 10.07 1.31
CA ARG A 66 -4.19 11.39 0.72
C ARG A 66 -5.69 11.68 0.67
N GLU A 67 -6.04 12.83 0.10
CA GLU A 67 -7.44 13.26 -0.01
C GLU A 67 -8.28 12.34 -0.92
N HIS A 68 -7.68 11.83 -2.01
CA HIS A 68 -8.40 11.06 -3.04
C HIS A 68 -7.92 9.62 -3.21
N ASP A 69 -6.76 9.27 -2.67
CA ASP A 69 -6.21 7.93 -2.77
C ASP A 69 -5.42 7.52 -1.52
N ALA A 70 -5.24 6.22 -1.37
CA ALA A 70 -4.37 5.61 -0.37
C ALA A 70 -3.38 4.67 -1.06
N TRP A 71 -2.16 4.64 -0.56
CA TRP A 71 -1.09 3.78 -1.06
C TRP A 71 -0.60 2.86 0.06
N ILE A 72 -0.46 1.57 -0.26
CA ILE A 72 -0.07 0.52 0.69
C ILE A 72 1.11 -0.27 0.11
N LEU A 73 2.20 -0.35 0.85
CA LEU A 73 3.32 -1.24 0.54
C LEU A 73 3.01 -2.64 1.07
N ASP A 74 2.84 -3.59 0.15
CA ASP A 74 2.79 -5.01 0.45
C ASP A 74 4.21 -5.59 0.36
N LEU A 75 4.82 -5.77 1.53
CA LEU A 75 6.15 -6.36 1.65
C LEU A 75 6.23 -7.82 1.24
N SER A 76 5.10 -8.55 1.25
CA SER A 76 5.09 -9.96 0.85
C SER A 76 5.21 -10.13 -0.66
N THR A 77 4.78 -9.12 -1.43
CA THR A 77 4.80 -9.14 -2.90
C THR A 77 5.64 -8.04 -3.54
N GLU A 78 6.35 -7.27 -2.70
CA GLU A 78 7.20 -6.13 -3.08
C GLU A 78 6.48 -5.16 -4.03
N ARG A 79 5.23 -4.84 -3.69
CA ARG A 79 4.35 -4.03 -4.53
C ARG A 79 3.71 -2.90 -3.77
N TRP A 80 3.44 -1.83 -4.49
CA TRP A 80 2.57 -0.77 -4.01
C TRP A 80 1.17 -0.98 -4.56
N TRP A 81 0.19 -0.93 -3.69
CA TRP A 81 -1.21 -0.90 -4.02
C TRP A 81 -1.73 0.52 -3.89
N ARG A 82 -2.44 1.02 -4.89
CA ARG A 82 -3.22 2.25 -4.83
C ARG A 82 -4.69 1.88 -4.68
N TYR A 83 -5.37 2.53 -3.75
CA TYR A 83 -6.82 2.50 -3.60
C TYR A 83 -7.38 3.91 -3.81
N ASP A 84 -8.24 4.09 -4.80
CA ASP A 84 -8.84 5.40 -5.16
C ASP A 84 -10.26 5.60 -4.59
N GLY A 85 -10.64 4.79 -3.60
CA GLY A 85 -11.99 4.78 -3.05
C GLY A 85 -12.95 3.83 -3.77
N VAL A 86 -12.58 3.34 -4.96
CA VAL A 86 -13.44 2.43 -5.73
C VAL A 86 -12.73 1.14 -6.13
N ALA A 87 -11.48 1.21 -6.59
CA ALA A 87 -10.70 0.06 -7.03
C ALA A 87 -9.29 0.03 -6.45
N LEU A 88 -8.75 -1.19 -6.35
CA LEU A 88 -7.34 -1.44 -6.09
C LEU A 88 -6.60 -1.60 -7.41
N SER A 89 -5.49 -0.90 -7.55
CA SER A 89 -4.51 -1.12 -8.62
C SER A 89 -3.12 -1.33 -8.02
N SER A 90 -2.28 -2.12 -8.69
CA SER A 90 -0.91 -2.36 -8.23
C SER A 90 0.09 -1.69 -9.14
N LEU A 91 1.08 -1.02 -8.56
CA LEU A 91 2.25 -0.54 -9.26
C LEU A 91 3.48 -1.34 -8.83
N ARG A 92 4.26 -1.73 -9.82
CA ARG A 92 5.65 -2.13 -9.63
C ARG A 92 6.51 -0.97 -10.09
N PHE A 93 7.44 -0.56 -9.24
CA PHE A 93 8.52 0.29 -9.67
C PHE A 93 9.58 -0.63 -10.27
N ASP A 94 9.88 -0.45 -11.54
CA ASP A 94 11.05 -1.07 -12.12
C ASP A 94 12.29 -0.36 -11.56
N GLU A 95 13.34 -1.10 -11.23
CA GLU A 95 14.60 -0.51 -10.77
C GLU A 95 15.41 0.11 -11.94
N ASN A 96 14.94 0.00 -13.19
CA ASN A 96 15.49 0.70 -14.34
C ASN A 96 14.78 2.03 -14.60
N GLU A 97 15.24 3.10 -13.94
CA GLU A 97 15.37 4.43 -14.54
C GLU A 97 16.30 5.26 -13.65
N GLY A 98 17.59 5.16 -13.97
CA GLY A 98 18.65 6.09 -13.53
C GLY A 98 18.94 7.10 -14.62
#